data_AF-A0A5D2YWH4-F1
#
_entry.id   AF-A0A5D2YWH4-F1
#
_cell.length_a   1.000
_cell.length_b   1.000
_cell.length_c   1.000
_cell.angle_alpha   90.00
_cell.angle_beta   90.00
_cell.angle_gamma   90.00
#
_symmetry.space_group_name_H-M   'P 1'
#
loop_
_entity.id
_entity.type
_entity.pdbx_description
1 polymer ?
#
loop_
_entity_poly.entity_id
_entity_poly.type
_entity_poly.pdbx_seq_one_letter_code
_entity_poly.pdbx_strand_id
1 'polypeptide(L)'
;MAQAIEEWYKQMPVITRSYLTAAVAITIGCSLEIISPYHLYLNPKLVVKHYQFWRLITNFLYFRKMDLDFMFHMFFLARYCKLLEENTFRGRTADFFYMLLFGASVLTGIVLIGGMIPYLSASFARIIFLSNSLTFMMVYVWSKQNPFIHMSFLGLFTFTAAYLPWGMIAGHAYYFLEDVYPQMTGRRPLKTPSLIKALFADEDVVVARPENVRFAPPPAEELHRD
;
A
#
# COMPACT_ATOMS: atom_id res chain seq x y z
N MET A 1 4.45 -27.29 10.79
CA MET A 1 4.18 -25.92 10.32
C MET A 1 5.45 -25.16 9.93
N ALA A 2 6.49 -25.10 10.77
CA ALA A 2 7.74 -24.40 10.43
C ALA A 2 8.42 -24.94 9.15
N GLN A 3 8.48 -26.26 8.96
CA GLN A 3 9.05 -26.89 7.77
C GLN A 3 8.34 -26.48 6.48
N ALA A 4 7.01 -26.39 6.48
CA ALA A 4 6.23 -25.99 5.30
C ALA A 4 6.52 -24.54 4.88
N ILE A 5 6.69 -23.64 5.86
CA ILE A 5 7.04 -22.23 5.60
C ILE A 5 8.47 -22.14 5.06
N GLU A 6 9.39 -22.91 5.64
CA GLU A 6 10.79 -22.95 5.20
C GLU A 6 10.91 -23.48 3.76
N GLU A 7 10.21 -24.56 3.43
CA GLU A 7 10.17 -25.10 2.07
C GLU A 7 9.57 -24.10 1.08
N TRP A 8 8.43 -23.49 1.43
CA TRP A 8 7.79 -22.47 0.62
C TRP A 8 8.72 -21.27 0.36
N TYR A 9 9.45 -20.82 1.38
CA TYR A 9 10.41 -19.73 1.28
C TYR A 9 11.66 -20.11 0.46
N LYS A 10 12.17 -21.33 0.60
CA LYS A 10 13.29 -21.84 -0.19
C LYS A 10 12.94 -22.03 -1.66
N GLN A 11 11.68 -22.34 -1.97
CA GLN A 11 11.16 -22.42 -3.34
C GLN A 11 11.04 -21.06 -4.02
N MET A 12 11.16 -19.94 -3.29
CA MET A 12 11.09 -18.63 -3.92
C MET A 12 12.36 -18.30 -4.70
N PRO A 13 12.22 -17.67 -5.88
CA PRO A 13 13.36 -17.19 -6.64
C PRO A 13 14.04 -16.01 -5.92
N VAL A 14 15.28 -15.74 -6.31
CA VAL A 14 16.22 -14.96 -5.49
C VAL A 14 15.77 -13.52 -5.26
N ILE A 15 15.27 -12.83 -6.30
CA ILE A 15 14.89 -11.42 -6.19
C ILE A 15 13.60 -11.28 -5.39
N THR A 16 12.61 -12.14 -5.65
CA THR A 16 11.37 -12.16 -4.87
C THR A 16 11.65 -12.41 -3.39
N ARG A 17 12.51 -13.37 -3.10
CA ARG A 17 12.87 -13.75 -1.73
C ARG A 17 13.59 -12.63 -0.98
N SER A 18 14.55 -11.98 -1.63
CA SER A 18 15.31 -10.87 -1.04
C SER A 18 14.43 -9.65 -0.84
N TYR A 19 13.54 -9.33 -1.79
CA TYR A 19 12.62 -8.21 -1.65
C TYR A 19 11.60 -8.46 -0.53
N LEU A 20 10.99 -9.64 -0.48
CA LEU A 20 10.04 -10.00 0.58
C LEU A 20 10.66 -9.89 1.97
N THR A 21 11.87 -10.43 2.14
CA THR A 21 12.58 -10.36 3.43
C THR A 21 12.98 -8.96 3.82
N ALA A 22 13.51 -8.17 2.88
CA ALA A 22 13.86 -6.79 3.14
C ALA A 22 12.62 -5.98 3.56
N ALA A 23 11.47 -6.20 2.91
CA ALA A 23 10.24 -5.51 3.23
C ALA A 23 9.71 -5.86 4.63
N VAL A 24 9.67 -7.16 4.96
CA VAL A 24 9.28 -7.62 6.31
C VAL A 24 10.25 -7.11 7.38
N ALA A 25 11.55 -7.20 7.13
CA ALA A 25 12.58 -6.78 8.08
C ALA A 25 12.51 -5.27 8.39
N ILE A 26 12.32 -4.43 7.36
CA ILE A 26 12.20 -2.98 7.53
C ILE A 26 10.91 -2.63 8.27
N THR A 27 9.79 -3.27 7.94
CA THR A 27 8.54 -3.05 8.68
C THR A 27 8.66 -3.45 10.15
N ILE A 28 9.25 -4.61 10.46
CA ILE A 28 9.49 -5.05 11.85
C ILE A 28 10.43 -4.08 12.57
N GLY A 29 11.50 -3.63 11.91
CA GLY A 29 12.42 -2.64 12.48
C GLY A 29 11.75 -1.31 12.83
N CYS A 30 10.72 -0.91 12.08
CA CYS A 30 9.90 0.25 12.39
C CYS A 30 8.88 -0.03 13.50
N SER A 31 8.28 -1.22 13.51
CA SER A 31 7.33 -1.64 14.56
C SER A 31 7.98 -1.74 15.93
N LEU A 32 9.27 -2.10 15.99
CA LEU A 32 10.07 -2.12 17.22
C LEU A 32 10.65 -0.74 17.58
N GLU A 33 10.29 0.32 16.85
CA GLU A 33 10.79 1.69 17.00
C GLU A 33 12.33 1.83 16.91
N ILE A 34 13.03 0.81 16.40
CA ILE A 34 14.48 0.85 16.16
C ILE A 34 14.80 1.88 15.07
N ILE A 35 13.95 1.93 14.04
CA ILE A 35 14.06 2.85 12.92
C ILE A 35 12.80 3.70 12.90
N SER A 36 12.95 5.01 13.09
CA SER A 36 11.81 5.91 12.96
C SER A 36 11.34 5.99 11.49
N PRO A 37 10.03 5.86 11.21
CA PRO A 37 9.49 5.99 9.85
C PRO A 37 9.85 7.32 9.16
N TYR A 38 10.19 8.35 9.93
CA TYR A 38 10.67 9.64 9.42
C TYR A 38 12.02 9.55 8.66
N HIS A 39 12.82 8.52 8.89
CA HIS A 39 14.07 8.32 8.13
C HIS A 39 13.85 7.63 6.77
N LEU A 40 12.69 6.99 6.58
CA LEU A 40 12.41 6.15 5.43
C LEU A 40 11.64 6.87 4.33
N TYR A 41 10.83 7.89 4.69
CA TYR A 41 10.03 8.57 3.69
C TYR A 41 10.84 9.35 2.67
N LEU A 42 10.30 9.41 1.46
CA LEU A 42 10.88 10.15 0.37
C LEU A 42 10.57 11.65 0.51
N ASN A 43 11.60 12.45 0.80
CA ASN A 43 11.52 13.91 0.77
C ASN A 43 12.42 14.47 -0.34
N PRO A 44 11.84 15.04 -1.40
CA PRO A 44 12.61 15.55 -2.54
C PRO A 44 13.67 16.59 -2.16
N LYS A 45 13.36 17.47 -1.21
CA LYS A 45 14.30 18.50 -0.76
C LYS A 45 15.49 17.89 -0.03
N LEU A 46 15.26 16.91 0.85
CA LEU A 46 16.33 16.23 1.61
C LEU A 46 17.20 15.36 0.70
N VAL A 47 16.61 14.68 -0.29
CA VAL A 47 17.37 13.84 -1.21
C VAL A 47 18.27 14.69 -2.11
N VAL A 48 17.74 15.75 -2.72
CA VAL A 48 18.49 16.55 -3.70
C VAL A 48 19.46 17.52 -3.02
N LYS A 49 19.07 18.18 -1.91
CA LYS A 49 19.93 19.17 -1.25
C LYS A 49 20.89 18.58 -0.21
N HIS A 50 20.51 17.48 0.44
CA HIS A 50 21.29 16.87 1.52
C HIS A 50 21.82 15.47 1.18
N TYR A 51 21.73 15.04 -0.09
CA TYR A 51 22.33 13.80 -0.60
C TYR A 51 21.98 12.53 0.18
N GLN A 52 20.77 12.44 0.72
CA GLN A 52 20.30 11.27 1.48
C GLN A 52 19.81 10.15 0.54
N PHE A 53 20.73 9.51 -0.18
CA PHE A 53 20.42 8.52 -1.23
C PHE A 53 19.76 7.25 -0.72
N TRP A 54 19.99 6.84 0.53
CA TRP A 54 19.38 5.64 1.10
C TRP A 54 17.84 5.71 1.08
N ARG A 55 17.26 6.90 1.20
CA ARG A 55 15.81 7.14 1.11
C ARG A 55 15.22 6.72 -0.22
N LEU A 56 16.01 6.71 -1.29
CA LEU A 56 15.57 6.27 -2.62
C LEU A 56 15.27 4.78 -2.64
N ILE A 57 15.93 3.98 -1.79
CA ILE A 57 15.78 2.53 -1.76
C ILE A 57 14.83 2.12 -0.63
N THR A 58 15.07 2.63 0.58
CA THR A 58 14.32 2.22 1.77
C THR A 58 12.82 2.53 1.68
N ASN A 59 12.48 3.57 0.92
CA ASN A 59 11.11 3.99 0.67
C ASN A 59 10.25 2.98 -0.12
N PHE A 60 10.88 2.11 -0.93
CA PHE A 60 10.20 1.04 -1.67
C PHE A 60 10.05 -0.24 -0.86
N LEU A 61 10.83 -0.37 0.21
CA LEU A 61 10.83 -1.57 1.04
C LEU A 61 9.86 -1.45 2.22
N TYR A 62 9.51 -0.23 2.64
CA TYR A 62 8.62 -0.02 3.78
C TYR A 62 7.14 0.06 3.35
N PHE A 63 6.29 -0.77 3.93
CA PHE A 63 4.87 -0.89 3.59
C PHE A 63 3.93 -0.36 4.71
N ARG A 64 4.29 0.78 5.32
CA ARG A 64 3.51 1.45 6.37
C ARG A 64 3.28 0.53 7.58
N LYS A 65 2.17 0.73 8.30
CA LYS A 65 1.86 0.04 9.57
C LYS A 65 1.56 -1.44 9.31
N MET A 66 1.93 -2.30 10.26
CA MET A 66 1.65 -3.73 10.22
C MET A 66 0.17 -3.98 10.56
N ASP A 67 -0.69 -3.87 9.55
CA ASP A 67 -2.12 -4.12 9.62
C ASP A 67 -2.56 -5.11 8.52
N LEU A 68 -3.84 -5.44 8.44
CA LEU A 68 -4.42 -6.29 7.39
C LEU A 68 -4.15 -5.74 5.97
N ASP A 69 -4.11 -4.42 5.81
CA ASP A 69 -3.67 -3.76 4.56
C ASP A 69 -2.23 -4.17 4.17
N PHE A 70 -1.31 -4.18 5.13
CA PHE A 70 0.08 -4.62 4.92
C PHE A 70 0.14 -6.11 4.56
N MET A 71 -0.65 -6.96 5.21
CA MET A 71 -0.69 -8.39 4.90
C MET A 71 -1.14 -8.64 3.45
N PHE A 72 -2.15 -7.91 2.98
CA PHE A 72 -2.56 -7.99 1.58
C PHE A 72 -1.46 -7.53 0.64
N HIS A 73 -0.84 -6.37 0.89
CA HIS A 73 0.28 -5.90 0.07
C HIS A 73 1.46 -6.87 0.04
N MET A 74 1.79 -7.49 1.17
CA MET A 74 2.82 -8.52 1.26
C MET A 74 2.44 -9.78 0.47
N PHE A 75 1.16 -10.17 0.50
CA PHE A 75 0.65 -11.27 -0.31
C PHE A 75 0.74 -10.96 -1.81
N PHE A 76 0.30 -9.77 -2.24
CA PHE A 76 0.44 -9.31 -3.63
C PHE A 76 1.92 -9.30 -4.03
N LEU A 77 2.80 -8.76 -3.19
CA LEU A 77 4.23 -8.74 -3.42
C LEU A 77 4.79 -10.16 -3.63
N ALA A 78 4.60 -11.05 -2.64
CA ALA A 78 5.10 -12.42 -2.69
C ALA A 78 4.58 -13.18 -3.92
N ARG A 79 3.29 -13.08 -4.22
CA ARG A 79 2.64 -13.80 -5.31
C ARG A 79 3.06 -13.28 -6.67
N TYR A 80 2.96 -11.97 -6.92
CA TYR A 80 3.16 -11.41 -8.25
C TYR A 80 4.64 -11.23 -8.59
N CYS A 81 5.52 -10.94 -7.62
CA CYS A 81 6.97 -11.01 -7.86
C CYS A 81 7.38 -12.42 -8.29
N LYS A 82 6.96 -13.44 -7.53
CA LYS A 82 7.26 -14.84 -7.84
C LYS A 82 6.77 -15.22 -9.23
N LEU A 83 5.51 -14.91 -9.55
CA LEU A 83 4.92 -15.25 -10.85
C LEU A 83 5.60 -14.52 -12.02
N LEU A 84 6.06 -13.28 -11.84
CA LEU A 84 6.83 -12.56 -12.86
C LEU A 84 8.23 -13.15 -13.05
N GLU A 85 8.95 -13.41 -11.95
CA GLU A 85 10.32 -13.93 -11.99
C GLU A 85 10.38 -15.37 -12.52
N GLU A 86 9.40 -16.22 -12.18
CA GLU A 86 9.37 -17.63 -12.59
C GLU A 86 8.72 -17.87 -13.95
N ASN A 87 7.65 -17.15 -14.30
CA ASN A 87 6.91 -17.40 -15.55
C ASN A 87 7.40 -16.49 -16.67
N THR A 88 7.25 -15.18 -16.50
CA THR A 88 7.54 -14.20 -17.55
C THR A 88 9.03 -14.07 -17.82
N PHE A 89 9.82 -13.91 -16.75
CA PHE A 89 11.25 -13.64 -16.82
C PHE A 89 12.09 -14.87 -16.49
N ARG A 90 11.56 -16.07 -16.78
CA ARG A 90 12.25 -17.33 -16.49
C ARG A 90 13.64 -17.36 -17.14
N GLY A 91 14.67 -17.54 -16.33
CA GLY A 91 16.07 -17.54 -16.79
C GLY A 91 16.63 -16.16 -17.18
N ARG A 92 15.83 -15.09 -17.09
CA ARG A 92 16.21 -13.70 -17.37
C ARG A 92 15.95 -12.82 -16.15
N THR A 93 16.50 -13.23 -15.01
CA THR A 93 16.36 -12.52 -13.74
C THR A 93 16.90 -11.09 -13.79
N ALA A 94 17.91 -10.83 -14.63
CA ALA A 94 18.43 -9.49 -14.88
C ALA A 94 17.38 -8.56 -15.52
N ASP A 95 16.61 -9.05 -16.50
CA ASP A 95 15.54 -8.28 -17.14
C ASP A 95 14.43 -7.94 -16.14
N PHE A 96 14.10 -8.88 -15.24
CA PHE A 96 13.14 -8.64 -14.16
C PHE A 96 13.65 -7.58 -13.19
N PHE A 97 14.91 -7.69 -12.74
CA PHE A 97 15.50 -6.69 -11.85
C PHE A 97 15.57 -5.31 -12.52
N TYR A 98 15.92 -5.26 -13.81
CA TYR A 98 15.94 -4.03 -14.58
C TYR A 98 14.54 -3.41 -14.71
N MET A 99 13.49 -4.22 -14.91
CA MET A 99 12.11 -3.73 -14.90
C MET A 99 11.73 -3.11 -13.54
N LEU A 100 12.13 -3.72 -12.42
CA LEU A 100 11.90 -3.16 -11.09
C LEU A 100 12.65 -1.83 -10.89
N LEU A 101 13.92 -1.77 -11.30
CA LEU A 101 14.72 -0.54 -11.25
C LEU A 101 14.14 0.56 -12.14
N PHE A 102 13.70 0.21 -13.35
CA PHE A 102 13.04 1.13 -14.26
C PHE A 102 11.76 1.71 -13.63
N GLY A 103 10.90 0.85 -13.09
CA GLY A 103 9.71 1.28 -12.35
C GLY A 103 10.03 2.21 -11.17
N ALA A 104 10.99 1.82 -10.34
CA ALA A 104 11.43 2.60 -9.19
C ALA A 104 12.00 3.96 -9.59
N SER A 105 12.83 4.01 -10.64
CA SER A 105 13.42 5.25 -11.15
C SER A 105 12.37 6.21 -11.73
N VAL A 106 11.40 5.70 -12.49
CA VAL A 106 10.30 6.52 -13.04
C VAL A 106 9.44 7.09 -11.91
N LEU A 107 9.01 6.24 -10.96
CA LEU A 107 8.19 6.67 -9.83
C LEU A 107 8.94 7.70 -8.97
N THR A 108 10.22 7.46 -8.69
CA THR A 108 11.04 8.40 -7.92
C THR A 108 11.24 9.71 -8.68
N GLY A 109 11.51 9.66 -9.98
CA GLY A 109 11.65 10.83 -10.83
C GLY A 109 10.40 11.71 -10.81
N ILE A 110 9.21 11.10 -10.94
CA ILE A 110 7.92 11.81 -10.85
C ILE A 110 7.79 12.55 -9.52
N VAL A 111 8.14 11.90 -8.40
CA VAL A 111 8.01 12.50 -7.06
C VAL A 111 9.08 13.56 -6.79
N LEU A 112 10.31 13.35 -7.29
CA LEU A 112 11.39 14.34 -7.16
C LEU A 112 11.07 15.60 -7.96
N ILE A 113 10.64 15.46 -9.21
CA ILE A 113 10.28 16.60 -10.07
C ILE A 113 9.02 17.28 -9.52
N GLY A 114 7.97 16.52 -9.21
CA GLY A 114 6.70 17.04 -8.69
C GLY A 114 6.84 17.71 -7.33
N GLY A 115 7.72 17.20 -6.46
CA GLY A 115 7.94 17.77 -5.13
C GLY A 115 8.80 19.03 -5.09
N MET A 116 9.50 19.36 -6.17
CA MET A 116 10.26 20.61 -6.32
C MET A 116 9.37 21.79 -6.71
N ILE A 117 8.18 21.54 -7.28
CA ILE A 117 7.22 22.58 -7.69
C ILE A 117 6.36 22.99 -6.48
N PRO A 118 6.37 24.26 -6.04
CA PRO A 118 5.75 24.67 -4.77
C PRO A 118 4.23 24.40 -4.69
N TYR A 119 3.49 24.54 -5.78
CA TYR A 119 2.04 24.29 -5.82
C TYR A 119 1.67 22.80 -5.81
N LEU A 120 2.55 21.95 -6.34
CA LEU A 120 2.32 20.50 -6.46
C LEU A 120 2.95 19.72 -5.29
N SER A 121 3.94 20.32 -4.63
CA SER A 121 4.67 19.78 -3.48
C SER A 121 3.76 19.38 -2.32
N ALA A 122 2.67 20.12 -2.07
CA ALA A 122 1.74 19.81 -0.98
C ALA A 122 0.99 18.48 -1.18
N SER A 123 0.64 18.15 -2.43
CA SER A 123 0.00 16.87 -2.77
C SER A 123 1.01 15.73 -2.78
N PHE A 124 2.22 15.95 -3.30
CA PHE A 124 3.27 14.93 -3.34
C PHE A 124 3.92 14.67 -1.97
N ALA A 125 3.97 15.65 -1.07
CA ALA A 125 4.42 15.45 0.31
C ALA A 125 3.57 14.43 1.08
N ARG A 126 2.35 14.15 0.59
CA ARG A 126 1.45 13.12 1.14
C ARG A 126 1.71 11.73 0.55
N ILE A 127 2.34 11.64 -0.63
CA ILE A 127 2.81 10.37 -1.21
C ILE A 127 4.19 10.08 -0.62
N ILE A 128 4.14 9.61 0.62
CA ILE A 128 5.32 9.45 1.48
C ILE A 128 6.09 8.17 1.13
N PHE A 129 5.40 7.12 0.66
CA PHE A 129 5.94 5.79 0.37
C PHE A 129 5.53 5.28 -1.01
N LEU A 130 6.50 4.73 -1.77
CA LEU A 130 6.30 4.30 -3.16
C LEU A 130 6.16 2.77 -3.31
N SER A 131 6.26 2.01 -2.22
CA SER A 131 6.13 0.55 -2.18
C SER A 131 4.81 0.06 -2.76
N ASN A 132 3.70 0.73 -2.44
CA ASN A 132 2.38 0.39 -2.98
C ASN A 132 2.33 0.64 -4.49
N SER A 133 2.86 1.76 -4.97
CA SER A 133 2.99 2.09 -6.40
C SER A 133 3.79 1.05 -7.17
N LEU A 134 4.90 0.58 -6.62
CA LEU A 134 5.70 -0.48 -7.25
C LEU A 134 4.93 -1.81 -7.29
N THR A 135 4.17 -2.14 -6.24
CA THR A 135 3.30 -3.32 -6.20
C THR A 135 2.20 -3.26 -7.25
N PHE A 136 1.55 -2.09 -7.42
CA PHE A 136 0.59 -1.87 -8.50
C PHE A 136 1.23 -2.06 -9.88
N MET A 137 2.44 -1.55 -10.09
CA MET A 137 3.14 -1.73 -11.36
C MET A 137 3.40 -3.21 -11.67
N MET A 138 3.91 -3.98 -10.70
CA MET A 138 4.16 -5.41 -10.89
C MET A 138 2.88 -6.17 -11.20
N VAL A 139 1.83 -5.93 -10.43
CA VAL A 139 0.50 -6.49 -10.66
C VAL A 139 -0.02 -6.14 -12.06
N TYR A 140 0.14 -4.88 -12.48
CA TYR A 140 -0.28 -4.41 -13.79
C TYR A 140 0.46 -5.14 -14.93
N VAL A 141 1.79 -5.19 -14.86
CA VAL A 141 2.62 -5.86 -15.88
C VAL A 141 2.23 -7.32 -15.99
N TRP A 142 2.09 -8.00 -14.85
CA TRP A 142 1.72 -9.39 -14.80
C TRP A 142 0.31 -9.65 -15.36
N SER A 143 -0.65 -8.80 -14.99
CA SER A 143 -2.05 -8.85 -15.45
C SER A 143 -2.14 -8.72 -16.97
N LYS A 144 -1.34 -7.83 -17.57
CA LYS A 144 -1.30 -7.62 -19.02
C LYS A 144 -0.62 -8.75 -19.78
N GLN A 145 0.35 -9.42 -19.18
CA GLN A 145 1.01 -10.59 -19.78
C GLN A 145 0.14 -11.84 -19.71
N ASN A 146 -0.75 -11.93 -18.72
CA ASN A 146 -1.57 -13.11 -18.47
C ASN A 146 -3.08 -12.81 -18.50
N PRO A 147 -3.61 -12.15 -19.56
CA PRO A 147 -4.94 -11.54 -19.53
C PRO A 147 -6.10 -12.53 -19.50
N PHE A 148 -5.87 -13.82 -19.80
CA PHE A 148 -6.90 -14.86 -19.84
C PHE A 148 -6.86 -15.80 -18.63
N ILE A 149 -5.93 -15.61 -17.70
CA ILE A 149 -5.86 -16.45 -16.49
C ILE A 149 -6.98 -16.03 -15.53
N HIS A 150 -7.79 -17.00 -15.11
CA HIS A 150 -8.77 -16.79 -14.06
C HIS A 150 -8.13 -16.99 -12.68
N MET A 151 -8.39 -16.05 -11.77
CA MET A 151 -7.94 -16.10 -10.39
C MET A 151 -9.12 -16.03 -9.45
N SER A 152 -8.99 -16.73 -8.32
CA SER A 152 -9.88 -16.56 -7.18
C SER A 152 -9.25 -15.61 -6.18
N PHE A 153 -9.95 -14.53 -5.81
CA PHE A 153 -9.55 -13.70 -4.67
C PHE A 153 -10.08 -14.32 -3.38
N LEU A 154 -9.15 -14.76 -2.52
CA LEU A 154 -9.43 -15.45 -1.26
C LEU A 154 -10.37 -16.68 -1.38
N GLY A 155 -10.51 -17.25 -2.58
CA GLY A 155 -11.45 -18.35 -2.84
C GLY A 155 -12.92 -17.95 -2.96
N LEU A 156 -13.24 -16.66 -2.87
CA LEU A 156 -14.61 -16.15 -2.84
C LEU A 156 -15.13 -15.77 -4.24
N PHE A 157 -14.33 -15.03 -5.00
CA PHE A 157 -14.72 -14.49 -6.30
C PHE A 157 -13.70 -14.87 -7.36
N THR A 158 -14.16 -15.47 -8.45
CA THR A 158 -13.34 -15.76 -9.64
C THR A 158 -13.45 -14.62 -10.64
N PHE A 159 -12.33 -14.03 -11.02
CA PHE A 159 -12.27 -13.03 -12.08
C PHE A 159 -11.00 -13.17 -12.91
N THR A 160 -11.01 -12.56 -14.08
CA THR A 160 -9.88 -12.61 -15.01
C THR A 160 -8.74 -11.68 -14.56
N ALA A 161 -7.49 -12.13 -14.70
CA ALA A 161 -6.27 -11.40 -14.39
C ALA A 161 -6.29 -9.92 -14.82
N ALA A 162 -6.83 -9.66 -16.01
CA ALA A 162 -6.94 -8.33 -16.62
C ALA A 162 -7.67 -7.31 -15.72
N TYR A 163 -8.60 -7.76 -14.87
CA TYR A 163 -9.39 -6.92 -13.98
C TYR A 163 -8.74 -6.69 -12.61
N LEU A 164 -7.66 -7.40 -12.30
CA LEU A 164 -7.02 -7.32 -10.98
C LEU A 164 -6.50 -5.92 -10.63
N PRO A 165 -5.81 -5.19 -11.55
CA PRO A 165 -5.39 -3.81 -11.28
C PRO A 165 -6.58 -2.88 -11.03
N TRP A 166 -7.71 -3.10 -11.71
CA TRP A 166 -8.92 -2.28 -11.55
C TRP A 166 -9.58 -2.51 -10.19
N GLY A 167 -9.68 -3.75 -9.73
CA GLY A 167 -10.18 -4.04 -8.38
C GLY A 167 -9.30 -3.43 -7.29
N MET A 168 -7.98 -3.46 -7.50
CA MET A 168 -7.00 -2.83 -6.64
C MET A 168 -7.16 -1.30 -6.60
N ILE A 169 -7.37 -0.64 -7.74
CA ILE A 169 -7.68 0.79 -7.82
C ILE A 169 -9.02 1.10 -7.13
N ALA A 170 -10.05 0.30 -7.36
CA ALA A 170 -11.38 0.50 -6.76
C ALA A 170 -11.35 0.41 -5.23
N GLY A 171 -10.65 -0.59 -4.67
CA GLY A 171 -10.48 -0.72 -3.22
C GLY A 171 -9.72 0.46 -2.62
N HIS A 172 -8.63 0.89 -3.28
CA HIS A 172 -7.87 2.06 -2.84
C HIS A 172 -8.66 3.36 -2.99
N ALA A 173 -9.47 3.48 -4.04
CA ALA A 173 -10.35 4.63 -4.24
C ALA A 173 -11.44 4.69 -3.17
N TYR A 174 -12.03 3.56 -2.78
CA TYR A 174 -13.00 3.50 -1.69
C TYR A 174 -12.38 3.92 -0.35
N TYR A 175 -11.25 3.31 0.05
CA TYR A 175 -10.51 3.71 1.25
C TYR A 175 -10.14 5.20 1.22
N PHE A 176 -9.70 5.69 0.06
CA PHE A 176 -9.37 7.10 -0.10
C PHE A 176 -10.59 7.99 0.07
N LEU A 177 -11.75 7.65 -0.50
CA LEU A 177 -12.96 8.47 -0.43
C LEU A 177 -13.67 8.42 0.92
N GLU A 178 -13.56 7.31 1.65
CA GLU A 178 -14.20 7.10 2.95
C GLU A 178 -13.34 7.59 4.13
N ASP A 179 -12.05 7.26 4.14
CA ASP A 179 -11.19 7.56 5.29
C ASP A 179 -10.32 8.79 5.04
N VAL A 180 -9.67 8.85 3.88
CA VAL A 180 -8.60 9.83 3.64
C VAL A 180 -9.18 11.19 3.22
N TYR A 181 -10.14 11.19 2.30
CA TYR A 181 -10.74 12.39 1.73
C TYR A 181 -11.54 13.21 2.76
N PRO A 182 -12.34 12.59 3.67
CA PRO A 182 -13.04 13.34 4.70
C PRO A 182 -12.09 13.91 5.75
N GLN A 183 -11.00 13.22 6.08
CA GLN A 183 -9.94 13.77 6.94
C GLN A 183 -9.23 14.98 6.29
N MET A 184 -9.18 15.05 4.96
CA MET A 184 -8.55 16.15 4.22
C MET A 184 -9.47 17.36 3.99
N THR A 185 -10.76 17.13 3.73
CA THR A 185 -11.69 18.17 3.22
C THR A 185 -12.88 18.40 4.14
N GLY A 186 -13.05 17.57 5.18
CA GLY A 186 -14.22 17.58 6.08
C GLY A 186 -15.53 17.12 5.43
N ARG A 187 -15.54 16.85 4.12
CA ARG A 187 -16.70 16.40 3.37
C ARG A 187 -16.64 14.89 3.19
N ARG A 188 -17.74 14.19 3.51
CA ARG A 188 -17.93 12.75 3.29
C ARG A 188 -18.73 12.52 1.99
N PRO A 189 -18.07 12.26 0.85
CA PRO A 189 -18.75 12.04 -0.42
C PRO A 189 -19.52 10.71 -0.44
N LEU A 190 -19.03 9.69 0.28
CA LEU A 190 -19.65 8.37 0.42
C LEU A 190 -20.63 8.32 1.61
N LYS A 191 -21.51 9.31 1.74
CA LYS A 191 -22.54 9.26 2.78
C LYS A 191 -23.55 8.16 2.44
N THR A 192 -23.74 7.20 3.36
CA THR A 192 -24.73 6.13 3.18
C THR A 192 -26.11 6.74 2.91
N PRO A 193 -26.76 6.42 1.76
CA PRO A 193 -28.07 6.95 1.46
C PRO A 193 -29.08 6.49 2.50
N SER A 194 -30.01 7.38 2.86
CA SER A 194 -30.99 7.17 3.93
C SER A 194 -31.81 5.89 3.76
N LEU A 195 -32.04 5.46 2.51
CA LEU A 195 -32.75 4.22 2.20
C LEU A 195 -32.02 2.97 2.71
N ILE A 196 -30.69 2.93 2.67
CA ILE A 196 -29.91 1.79 3.17
C ILE A 196 -29.87 1.80 4.70
N LYS A 197 -29.72 3.00 5.31
CA LYS A 197 -29.86 3.19 6.77
C LYS A 197 -31.26 2.84 7.29
N ALA A 198 -32.30 2.99 6.47
CA ALA A 198 -33.65 2.60 6.84
C ALA A 198 -33.86 1.07 6.72
N LEU A 199 -33.12 0.41 5.82
CA LEU A 199 -33.19 -1.04 5.61
C LEU A 199 -32.45 -1.82 6.70
N PHE A 200 -31.34 -1.28 7.20
CA PHE A 200 -30.56 -1.83 8.30
C PHE A 200 -30.67 -0.85 9.47
N ALA A 201 -31.52 -1.16 10.45
CA ALA A 201 -31.66 -0.33 11.64
C ALA A 201 -30.28 -0.10 12.26
N ASP A 202 -29.90 1.17 12.45
CA ASP A 202 -28.71 1.52 13.24
C ASP A 202 -29.00 1.00 14.66
N GLU A 203 -28.35 -0.08 15.08
CA GLU A 203 -28.30 -0.42 16.49
C GLU A 203 -27.56 0.72 17.18
N ASP A 204 -28.22 1.39 18.13
CA ASP A 204 -27.56 2.34 19.02
C ASP A 204 -26.53 1.57 19.86
N VAL A 205 -25.33 1.39 19.30
CA VAL A 205 -24.18 0.93 20.06
C VAL A 205 -23.86 2.07 21.02
N VAL A 206 -24.46 2.00 22.22
CA VAL A 206 -24.06 2.81 23.35
C VAL A 206 -22.61 2.47 23.62
N VAL A 207 -21.69 3.26 23.05
CA VAL A 207 -20.28 3.20 23.37
C VAL A 207 -20.19 3.59 24.84
N ALA A 208 -20.15 2.59 25.72
CA ALA A 208 -19.98 2.80 27.14
C ALA A 208 -18.71 3.64 27.32
N ARG A 209 -18.89 4.90 27.72
CA ARG A 209 -17.77 5.80 28.00
C ARG A 209 -16.98 5.14 29.12
N PRO A 210 -15.72 4.71 28.91
CA PRO A 210 -14.91 4.29 30.04
C PRO A 210 -14.81 5.51 30.97
N GLU A 211 -15.24 5.36 32.23
CA GLU A 211 -15.30 6.44 33.24
C GLU A 211 -13.95 7.18 33.42
N ASN A 212 -12.88 6.60 32.88
CA ASN A 212 -11.49 6.99 33.11
C ASN A 212 -10.93 8.00 32.10
N VAL A 213 -11.71 8.45 31.09
CA VAL A 213 -11.21 9.38 30.06
C VAL A 213 -11.96 10.72 30.13
N ARG A 214 -11.63 11.52 31.16
CA ARG A 214 -12.13 12.90 31.35
C ARG A 214 -11.73 13.90 30.26
N PHE A 215 -10.86 13.52 29.32
CA PHE A 215 -10.28 14.42 28.31
C PHE A 215 -10.35 13.88 26.87
N ALA A 216 -11.34 13.04 26.55
CA ALA A 216 -11.62 12.73 25.16
C ALA A 216 -12.33 13.94 24.50
N PRO A 217 -11.85 14.45 23.35
CA PRO A 217 -12.61 15.45 22.59
C PRO A 217 -13.99 14.87 22.21
N PRO A 218 -15.04 15.70 22.20
CA PRO A 218 -16.39 15.23 21.92
C PRO A 218 -16.47 14.59 20.52
N PRO A 219 -17.34 13.57 20.33
CA PRO A 219 -17.56 12.95 19.04
C PRO A 219 -18.03 14.01 18.02
N ALA A 220 -17.54 13.90 16.79
CA ALA A 220 -17.78 14.88 15.71
C ALA A 220 -19.26 15.07 15.33
N GLU A 221 -20.18 14.28 15.90
CA GLU A 221 -21.62 14.39 15.70
C GLU A 221 -22.28 15.54 16.48
N GLU A 222 -21.63 16.07 17.52
CA GLU A 222 -22.16 17.21 18.29
C GLU A 222 -21.79 18.59 17.70
N LEU A 223 -20.90 18.66 16.69
CA LEU A 223 -20.50 19.95 16.09
C LEU A 223 -21.43 20.43 14.95
N HIS A 224 -22.47 19.67 14.63
CA HIS A 224 -23.37 19.96 13.50
C HIS A 224 -24.85 20.11 13.89
N ARG A 225 -25.13 20.31 15.18
CA ARG A 225 -26.40 20.85 15.64
C ARG A 225 -26.19 22.28 16.12
N ASP A 226 -26.18 23.19 15.15
CA ASP A 226 -26.69 24.57 15.24
C ASP A 226 -26.96 25.06 13.80
#